data_AF-A0A2E5DZ62-F1
#
_entry.id   AF-A0A2E5DZ62-F1
#
_cell.length_a   1.000
_cell.length_b   1.000
_cell.length_c   1.000
_cell.angle_alpha   90.00
_cell.angle_beta   90.00
_cell.angle_gamma   90.00
#
_symmetry.space_group_name_H-M   'P 1'
#
loop_
_entity.id
_entity.type
_entity.pdbx_description
1 polymer ?
#
loop_
_entity_poly.entity_id
_entity_poly.type
_entity_poly.pdbx_seq_one_letter_code
_entity_poly.pdbx_strand_id
1 'polypeptide(L)'
;MSPKILMAMIAVVCSGSTAALADGSIEFDLGGPFFGSEITVLGEFSAGAENAGAEITGIEWSDLSLVTYDNVGVPYYGSEALIGISAVDADGADSAFWYFPFPDANYQGTEDNPIVQDETQSFNLEGYGLHLDASGGIAALLTASWDDTSGLPAGEWTSGTIKIFFNKIPAPGSLVLLGIAGLTGLGRRRRA
;
A
#
# COMPACT_ATOMS: atom_id res chain seq x y z
N MET A 1 -4.99 11.76 22.86
CA MET A 1 -5.68 12.15 21.62
C MET A 1 -5.94 10.85 20.87
N SER A 2 -7.20 10.44 20.71
CA SER A 2 -7.50 9.23 19.93
C SER A 2 -7.35 9.53 18.44
N PRO A 3 -6.70 8.65 17.67
CA PRO A 3 -6.65 8.79 16.22
C PRO A 3 -8.08 8.72 15.67
N LYS A 4 -8.41 9.64 14.76
CA LYS A 4 -9.66 9.57 13.99
C LYS A 4 -9.43 8.57 12.87
N ILE A 5 -9.86 7.32 13.06
CA ILE A 5 -9.88 6.33 11.98
C ILE A 5 -11.05 6.70 11.05
N LEU A 6 -10.75 7.39 9.95
CA LEU A 6 -11.72 7.63 8.88
C LEU A 6 -11.79 6.37 8.02
N MET A 7 -12.72 5.47 8.34
CA MET A 7 -12.93 4.23 7.59
C MET A 7 -13.73 4.53 6.31
N ALA A 8 -13.03 4.89 5.23
CA ALA A 8 -13.64 5.00 3.90
C ALA A 8 -13.69 3.61 3.25
N MET A 9 -14.82 2.92 3.38
CA MET A 9 -15.05 1.61 2.75
C MET A 9 -15.49 1.84 1.29
N ILE A 10 -14.55 1.79 0.35
CA ILE A 10 -14.83 1.84 -1.09
C ILE A 10 -14.62 0.43 -1.64
N ALA A 11 -15.70 -0.27 -1.99
CA ALA A 11 -15.62 -1.49 -2.77
C ALA A 11 -15.25 -1.12 -4.22
N VAL A 12 -14.01 -1.40 -4.61
CA VAL A 12 -13.50 -1.08 -5.94
C VAL A 12 -13.58 -2.31 -6.84
N VAL A 13 -14.22 -2.16 -8.00
CA VAL A 13 -14.09 -3.10 -9.13
C VAL A 13 -12.81 -2.77 -9.89
N CYS A 14 -11.80 -3.65 -9.83
CA CYS A 14 -10.53 -3.45 -10.54
C CYS A 14 -10.76 -3.47 -12.06
N SER A 15 -10.43 -2.36 -12.74
CA SER A 15 -10.43 -2.25 -14.19
C SER A 15 -8.97 -2.17 -14.65
N GLY A 16 -8.54 -3.10 -15.52
CA GLY A 16 -7.19 -3.14 -16.07
C GLY A 16 -6.82 -1.80 -16.71
N SER A 17 -5.96 -1.04 -16.03
CA SER A 17 -5.51 0.28 -16.45
C SER A 17 -4.04 0.19 -16.84
N THR A 18 -3.68 0.65 -18.03
CA THR A 18 -2.28 0.88 -18.41
C THR A 18 -1.75 2.03 -17.57
N ALA A 19 -1.09 1.71 -16.46
CA ALA A 19 -0.49 2.67 -15.55
C ALA A 19 0.58 3.51 -16.28
N ALA A 20 0.53 4.84 -16.10
CA ALA A 20 1.69 5.66 -16.32
C ALA A 20 2.81 5.14 -15.40
N LEU A 21 4.00 4.91 -15.95
CA LEU A 21 5.12 4.38 -15.18
C LEU A 21 5.44 5.33 -14.02
N ALA A 22 5.17 4.90 -12.79
CA ALA A 22 5.61 5.60 -11.60
C ALA A 22 7.14 5.65 -11.54
N ASP A 23 7.69 6.74 -11.00
CA ASP A 23 9.13 6.96 -10.95
C ASP A 23 9.83 6.14 -9.86
N GLY A 24 9.09 5.59 -8.88
CA GLY A 24 9.58 4.71 -7.83
C GLY A 24 8.56 3.68 -7.35
N SER A 25 9.06 2.63 -6.68
CA SER A 25 8.23 1.63 -6.01
C SER A 25 8.83 1.15 -4.69
N ILE A 26 7.97 0.85 -3.72
CA ILE A 26 8.28 0.08 -2.50
C ILE A 26 7.65 -1.29 -2.68
N GLU A 27 8.39 -2.36 -2.42
CA GLU A 27 7.92 -3.73 -2.55
C GLU A 27 8.06 -4.45 -1.21
N PHE A 28 7.07 -5.25 -0.86
CA PHE A 28 7.11 -6.08 0.32
C PHE A 28 6.41 -7.43 0.10
N ASP A 29 7.02 -8.46 0.68
CA ASP A 29 6.49 -9.81 0.67
C ASP A 29 5.47 -9.97 1.80
N LEU A 30 4.32 -10.55 1.47
CA LEU A 30 3.30 -10.95 2.42
C LEU A 30 3.65 -12.30 3.03
N GLY A 31 3.53 -12.36 4.35
CA GLY A 31 3.64 -13.60 5.08
C GLY A 31 3.12 -13.46 6.51
N GLY A 32 2.58 -14.55 7.04
CA GLY A 32 2.20 -14.66 8.45
C GLY A 32 0.72 -14.39 8.74
N PRO A 33 0.35 -14.42 10.03
CA PRO A 33 -1.04 -14.42 10.45
C PRO A 33 -1.69 -13.05 10.30
N PHE A 34 -2.99 -13.04 10.03
CA PHE A 34 -3.85 -11.88 10.24
C PHE A 34 -4.95 -12.23 11.26
N PHE A 35 -5.49 -11.21 11.92
CA PHE A 35 -6.43 -11.37 13.02
C PHE A 35 -7.75 -10.67 12.67
N GLY A 36 -8.87 -11.24 13.11
CA GLY A 36 -10.18 -10.62 12.91
C GLY A 36 -10.47 -9.45 13.84
N SER A 37 -9.84 -9.45 15.02
CA SER A 37 -10.05 -8.44 16.06
C SER A 37 -9.06 -7.27 16.03
N GLU A 38 -8.00 -7.36 15.22
CA GLU A 38 -6.86 -6.43 15.29
C GLU A 38 -6.27 -6.13 13.91
N ILE A 39 -5.65 -4.96 13.79
CA ILE A 39 -4.82 -4.60 12.64
C ILE A 39 -3.41 -5.12 12.92
N THR A 40 -2.95 -6.03 12.08
CA THR A 40 -1.56 -6.47 12.08
C THR A 40 -0.75 -5.55 11.19
N VAL A 41 0.29 -4.93 11.74
CA VAL A 41 1.30 -4.22 10.95
C VAL A 41 2.36 -5.24 10.55
N LEU A 42 2.40 -5.57 9.26
CA LEU A 42 3.37 -6.51 8.71
C LEU A 42 4.80 -5.94 8.79
N GLY A 43 4.91 -4.63 8.56
CA GLY A 43 6.18 -3.91 8.63
C GLY A 43 6.04 -2.46 8.19
N GLU A 44 7.09 -1.70 8.48
CA GLU A 44 7.31 -0.35 7.97
C GLU A 44 8.41 -0.42 6.91
N PHE A 45 8.14 0.15 5.75
CA PHE A 45 9.03 0.14 4.60
C PHE A 45 9.30 1.57 4.18
N SER A 46 10.54 1.85 3.77
CA SER A 46 10.96 3.20 3.40
C SER A 46 11.61 3.21 2.03
N ALA A 47 11.21 4.18 1.21
CA ALA A 47 11.89 4.56 -0.01
C ALA A 47 13.07 5.53 0.25
N GLY A 48 13.39 5.83 1.50
CA GLY A 48 14.40 6.81 1.89
C GLY A 48 13.85 8.22 2.09
N ALA A 49 14.49 8.99 2.96
CA ALA A 49 14.06 10.35 3.32
C ALA A 49 14.07 11.33 2.14
N GLU A 50 14.82 11.04 1.08
CA GLU A 50 14.78 11.79 -0.18
C GLU A 50 13.41 11.72 -0.90
N ASN A 51 12.59 10.72 -0.57
CA ASN A 51 11.23 10.54 -1.10
C ASN A 51 10.15 10.92 -0.08
N ALA A 52 10.51 11.57 1.03
CA ALA A 52 9.54 12.03 2.02
C ALA A 52 8.48 12.96 1.41
N GLY A 53 7.20 12.67 1.63
CA GLY A 53 6.09 13.41 1.04
C GLY A 53 5.83 13.12 -0.44
N ALA A 54 6.46 12.10 -1.04
CA ALA A 54 6.15 11.68 -2.40
C ALA A 54 4.70 11.19 -2.50
N GLU A 55 3.98 11.61 -3.54
CA GLU A 55 2.61 11.18 -3.80
C GLU A 55 2.57 9.70 -4.17
N ILE A 56 1.73 8.94 -3.48
CA ILE A 56 1.44 7.54 -3.79
C ILE A 56 0.43 7.52 -4.93
N THR A 57 0.80 6.89 -6.04
CA THR A 57 0.01 6.85 -7.27
C THR A 57 -0.68 5.53 -7.50
N GLY A 58 -0.25 4.47 -6.83
CA GLY A 58 -0.93 3.18 -6.95
C GLY A 58 -0.40 2.11 -6.05
N ILE A 59 -1.11 1.00 -6.07
CA ILE A 59 -0.75 -0.23 -5.41
C ILE A 59 -0.99 -1.38 -6.38
N GLU A 60 -0.17 -2.41 -6.29
CA GLU A 60 -0.30 -3.67 -6.99
C GLU A 60 -0.08 -4.81 -6.01
N TRP A 61 -0.80 -5.91 -6.20
CA TRP A 61 -0.57 -7.15 -5.47
C TRP A 61 -0.61 -8.35 -6.42
N SER A 62 0.27 -9.31 -6.18
CA SER A 62 0.41 -10.53 -6.98
C SER A 62 0.73 -11.74 -6.11
N ASP A 63 0.56 -12.93 -6.69
CA ASP A 63 0.99 -14.22 -6.13
C ASP A 63 0.45 -14.48 -4.71
N LEU A 64 -0.72 -13.91 -4.42
CA LEU A 64 -1.36 -14.02 -3.11
C LEU A 64 -1.82 -15.46 -2.87
N SER A 65 -1.51 -15.98 -1.69
CA SER A 65 -1.98 -17.28 -1.21
C SER A 65 -2.39 -17.20 0.25
N LEU A 66 -3.59 -17.67 0.56
CA LEU A 66 -4.25 -17.46 1.84
C LEU A 66 -4.86 -18.76 2.38
N VAL A 67 -4.56 -19.06 3.64
CA VAL A 67 -5.25 -20.07 4.46
C VAL A 67 -6.10 -19.34 5.48
N THR A 68 -7.31 -19.83 5.74
CA THR A 68 -8.26 -19.25 6.69
C THR A 68 -8.58 -20.26 7.78
N TYR A 69 -8.89 -19.78 8.97
CA TYR A 69 -9.16 -20.63 10.13
C TYR A 69 -10.63 -20.57 10.57
N ASP A 70 -11.02 -21.53 11.42
CA ASP A 70 -12.31 -21.55 12.11
C ASP A 70 -12.03 -21.60 13.62
N ASN A 71 -12.17 -20.45 14.28
CA ASN A 71 -11.83 -20.31 15.70
C ASN A 71 -13.02 -20.53 16.64
N VAL A 72 -14.26 -20.30 16.16
CA VAL A 72 -15.47 -20.27 17.01
C VAL A 72 -16.61 -21.13 16.45
N GLY A 73 -16.32 -22.06 15.53
CA GLY A 73 -17.31 -22.84 14.79
C GLY A 73 -17.98 -22.04 13.66
N VAL A 74 -17.41 -20.88 13.33
CA VAL A 74 -17.77 -20.04 12.19
C VAL A 74 -16.48 -19.79 11.41
N PRO A 75 -16.41 -20.28 10.17
CA PRO A 75 -15.20 -20.15 9.38
C PRO A 75 -15.00 -18.74 8.86
N TYR A 76 -13.75 -18.29 8.83
CA TYR A 76 -13.38 -17.12 8.04
C TYR A 76 -13.36 -17.44 6.55
N TYR A 77 -13.81 -16.49 5.75
CA TYR A 77 -13.76 -16.61 4.29
C TYR A 77 -12.65 -15.76 3.69
N GLY A 78 -12.14 -16.16 2.52
CA GLY A 78 -11.18 -15.36 1.77
C GLY A 78 -11.68 -13.94 1.46
N SER A 79 -12.99 -13.79 1.25
CA SER A 79 -13.67 -12.51 1.04
C SER A 79 -13.67 -11.58 2.25
N GLU A 80 -13.26 -12.06 3.42
CA GLU A 80 -13.16 -11.27 4.64
C GLU A 80 -11.73 -10.81 4.93
N ALA A 81 -10.73 -11.37 4.27
CA ALA A 81 -9.35 -10.95 4.45
C ALA A 81 -9.13 -9.58 3.79
N LEU A 82 -8.45 -8.67 4.48
CA LEU A 82 -8.06 -7.37 3.95
C LEU A 82 -6.56 -7.19 3.98
N ILE A 83 -6.09 -6.56 2.92
CA ILE A 83 -4.76 -5.97 2.82
C ILE A 83 -4.94 -4.46 2.86
N GLY A 84 -4.06 -3.75 3.55
CA GLY A 84 -4.08 -2.30 3.56
C GLY A 84 -2.70 -1.69 3.58
N ILE A 85 -2.68 -0.38 3.40
CA ILE A 85 -1.51 0.47 3.60
C ILE A 85 -1.85 1.61 4.54
N SER A 86 -0.91 2.01 5.38
CA SER A 86 -0.96 3.24 6.15
C SER A 86 0.02 4.25 5.58
N ALA A 87 -0.49 5.38 5.11
CA ALA A 87 0.26 6.49 4.53
C ALA A 87 -0.15 7.80 5.24
N VAL A 88 0.44 8.94 4.85
CA VAL A 88 0.00 10.26 5.36
C VAL A 88 -0.89 10.97 4.35
N ASP A 89 -1.92 11.66 4.83
CA ASP A 89 -2.79 12.49 4.01
C ASP A 89 -2.21 13.91 3.79
N ALA A 90 -2.97 14.77 3.11
CA ALA A 90 -2.57 16.15 2.82
C ALA A 90 -2.38 17.03 4.08
N ASP A 91 -2.99 16.65 5.20
CA ASP A 91 -2.84 17.33 6.49
C ASP A 91 -1.70 16.73 7.34
N GLY A 92 -1.04 15.68 6.83
CA GLY A 92 0.03 14.94 7.50
C GLY A 92 -0.47 13.97 8.57
N ALA A 93 -1.75 13.60 8.53
CA ALA A 93 -2.33 12.60 9.43
C ALA A 93 -2.23 11.19 8.83
N ASP A 94 -2.07 10.19 9.69
CA ASP A 94 -2.08 8.79 9.26
C ASP A 94 -3.45 8.42 8.68
N SER A 95 -3.43 7.85 7.49
CA SER A 95 -4.60 7.41 6.76
C SER A 95 -4.37 6.00 6.24
N ALA A 96 -5.31 5.10 6.55
CA ALA A 96 -5.27 3.72 6.10
C ALA A 96 -6.20 3.51 4.91
N PHE A 97 -5.69 2.83 3.88
CA PHE A 97 -6.48 2.39 2.73
C PHE A 97 -6.53 0.87 2.69
N TRP A 98 -7.71 0.29 2.48
CA TRP A 98 -7.97 -1.14 2.57
C TRP A 98 -8.50 -1.74 1.28
N TYR A 99 -8.16 -3.00 1.03
CA TYR A 99 -8.49 -3.75 -0.17
C TYR A 99 -8.99 -5.15 0.21
N PHE A 100 -9.96 -5.64 -0.56
CA PHE A 100 -10.39 -7.03 -0.54
C PHE A 100 -9.73 -7.75 -1.72
N PRO A 101 -8.61 -8.47 -1.52
CA PRO A 101 -7.90 -9.15 -2.60
C PRO A 101 -8.71 -10.31 -3.20
N PHE A 102 -9.65 -10.88 -2.44
CA PHE A 102 -10.46 -12.03 -2.85
C PHE A 102 -11.97 -11.78 -2.64
N PRO A 103 -12.56 -10.75 -3.26
CA PRO A 103 -13.91 -10.28 -2.90
C PRO A 103 -15.00 -11.35 -3.10
N ASP A 104 -14.77 -12.31 -4.00
CA ASP A 104 -15.70 -13.39 -4.33
C ASP A 104 -15.37 -14.73 -3.63
N ALA A 105 -14.28 -14.80 -2.85
CA ALA A 105 -13.84 -16.03 -2.19
C ALA A 105 -14.64 -16.31 -0.90
N ASN A 106 -15.92 -16.62 -1.06
CA ASN A 106 -16.83 -17.01 0.02
C ASN A 106 -16.64 -18.49 0.44
N TYR A 107 -15.38 -18.89 0.62
CA TYR A 107 -14.95 -20.22 1.02
C TYR A 107 -13.66 -20.14 1.85
N GLN A 108 -13.35 -21.23 2.55
CA GLN A 108 -12.12 -21.35 3.34
C GLN A 108 -10.94 -21.82 2.49
N GLY A 109 -9.81 -21.17 2.65
CA GLY A 109 -8.52 -21.69 2.22
C GLY A 109 -7.99 -22.69 3.24
N THR A 110 -7.39 -23.78 2.78
CA THR A 110 -6.77 -24.83 3.62
C THR A 110 -5.32 -25.01 3.23
N GLU A 111 -4.50 -25.66 4.07
CA GLU A 111 -3.10 -25.93 3.73
C GLU A 111 -2.93 -26.71 2.41
N ASP A 112 -3.81 -27.69 2.15
CA ASP A 112 -3.79 -28.50 0.92
C ASP A 112 -4.38 -27.78 -0.29
N ASN A 113 -5.22 -26.76 -0.06
CA ASN A 113 -5.91 -26.00 -1.10
C ASN A 113 -6.12 -24.55 -0.62
N PRO A 114 -5.08 -23.71 -0.67
CA PRO A 114 -5.18 -22.32 -0.26
C PRO A 114 -6.03 -21.53 -1.27
N ILE A 115 -6.57 -20.40 -0.83
CA ILE A 115 -7.14 -19.41 -1.73
C ILE A 115 -5.98 -18.73 -2.44
N VAL A 116 -5.93 -18.81 -3.76
CA VAL A 116 -4.85 -18.23 -4.56
C VAL A 116 -5.38 -17.16 -5.49
N GLN A 117 -4.56 -16.15 -5.76
CA GLN A 117 -4.87 -15.14 -6.75
C GLN A 117 -4.33 -15.60 -8.11
N ASP A 118 -5.21 -15.64 -9.11
CA ASP A 118 -4.85 -16.10 -10.46
C ASP A 118 -4.11 -15.03 -11.29
N GLU A 119 -4.31 -13.75 -10.98
CA GLU A 119 -3.77 -12.63 -11.75
C GLU A 119 -3.34 -11.47 -10.84
N THR A 120 -2.24 -10.80 -11.19
CA THR A 120 -1.84 -9.53 -10.59
C THR A 120 -2.96 -8.51 -10.69
N GLN A 121 -3.28 -7.86 -9.57
CA GLN A 121 -4.27 -6.77 -9.52
C GLN A 121 -3.61 -5.47 -9.08
N SER A 122 -4.18 -4.36 -9.53
CA SER A 122 -3.67 -3.03 -9.22
C SER A 122 -4.80 -2.05 -9.00
N PHE A 123 -4.55 -1.03 -8.17
CA PHE A 123 -5.45 0.08 -7.94
C PHE A 123 -4.73 1.42 -8.13
N ASN A 124 -5.39 2.35 -8.84
CA ASN A 124 -4.89 3.71 -9.04
C ASN A 124 -5.27 4.58 -7.83
N LEU A 125 -4.27 5.16 -7.19
CA LEU A 125 -4.37 6.04 -6.03
C LEU A 125 -4.09 7.51 -6.35
N GLU A 126 -3.88 7.87 -7.63
CA GLU A 126 -3.74 9.25 -8.06
C GLU A 126 -4.93 10.11 -7.60
N GLY A 127 -4.64 11.25 -6.97
CA GLY A 127 -5.66 12.17 -6.48
C GLY A 127 -6.33 11.75 -5.16
N TYR A 128 -5.95 10.63 -4.54
CA TYR A 128 -6.40 10.28 -3.19
C TYR A 128 -5.66 11.07 -2.10
N GLY A 129 -4.64 11.84 -2.45
CA GLY A 129 -3.90 12.71 -1.52
C GLY A 129 -3.05 11.94 -0.51
N LEU A 130 -2.68 10.71 -0.83
CA LEU A 130 -1.81 9.86 -0.01
C LEU A 130 -0.35 10.10 -0.36
N HIS A 131 0.49 10.23 0.67
CA HIS A 131 1.91 10.49 0.52
C HIS A 131 2.73 9.59 1.43
N LEU A 132 4.00 9.38 1.08
CA LEU A 132 4.99 8.80 1.98
C LEU A 132 5.23 9.72 3.19
N ASP A 133 5.51 9.14 4.36
CA ASP A 133 5.72 9.90 5.59
C ASP A 133 7.01 10.78 5.56
N ALA A 134 7.30 11.46 6.67
CA ALA A 134 8.47 12.35 6.79
C ALA A 134 9.83 11.64 6.63
N SER A 135 9.86 10.32 6.71
CA SER A 135 11.02 9.45 6.48
C SER A 135 10.99 8.75 5.11
N GLY A 136 10.00 9.04 4.27
CA GLY A 136 9.73 8.31 3.03
C GLY A 136 9.14 6.93 3.28
N GLY A 137 8.50 6.75 4.44
CA GLY A 137 7.96 5.50 4.94
C GLY A 137 6.49 5.27 4.61
N ILE A 138 6.10 4.01 4.67
CA ILE A 138 4.71 3.51 4.59
C ILE A 138 4.62 2.21 5.41
N ALA A 139 3.44 1.91 5.96
CA ALA A 139 3.21 0.63 6.63
C ALA A 139 2.27 -0.27 5.83
N ALA A 140 2.54 -1.56 5.85
CA ALA A 140 1.68 -2.61 5.32
C ALA A 140 0.79 -3.17 6.43
N LEU A 141 -0.50 -3.29 6.15
CA LEU A 141 -1.51 -3.67 7.13
C LEU A 141 -2.26 -4.93 6.69
N LEU A 142 -2.61 -5.78 7.65
CA LEU A 142 -3.44 -6.97 7.45
C LEU A 142 -4.53 -7.01 8.51
N THR A 143 -5.74 -7.38 8.13
CA THR A 143 -6.86 -7.57 9.08
C THR A 143 -7.97 -8.41 8.44
N ALA A 144 -9.04 -8.68 9.17
CA ALA A 144 -10.27 -9.24 8.62
C ALA A 144 -11.44 -8.23 8.75
N SER A 145 -12.46 -8.35 7.90
CA SER A 145 -13.67 -7.51 7.98
C SER A 145 -14.58 -7.90 9.14
N TRP A 146 -14.35 -9.07 9.72
CA TRP A 146 -15.17 -9.62 10.80
C TRP A 146 -14.30 -9.93 12.02
N ASP A 147 -14.80 -9.54 13.19
CA ASP A 147 -14.18 -9.80 14.50
C ASP A 147 -14.92 -10.95 15.19
N ASP A 148 -14.24 -12.08 15.35
CA ASP A 148 -14.76 -13.25 16.09
C ASP A 148 -14.55 -13.15 17.61
N THR A 149 -13.88 -12.11 18.09
CA THR A 149 -13.51 -11.85 19.49
C THR A 149 -12.64 -12.94 20.15
N SER A 150 -12.13 -13.90 19.37
CA SER A 150 -11.36 -15.04 19.87
C SER A 150 -9.94 -14.65 20.29
N GLY A 151 -9.40 -13.57 19.71
CA GLY A 151 -7.99 -13.18 19.83
C GLY A 151 -7.04 -14.17 19.15
N LEU A 152 -7.55 -15.13 18.36
CA LEU A 152 -6.78 -16.05 17.55
C LEU A 152 -6.64 -15.51 16.11
N PRO A 153 -5.63 -15.96 15.35
CA PRO A 153 -5.52 -15.61 13.95
C PRO A 153 -6.78 -16.03 13.18
N ALA A 154 -7.26 -15.16 12.30
CA ALA A 154 -8.34 -15.45 11.36
C ALA A 154 -7.85 -16.28 10.16
N GLY A 155 -6.55 -16.23 9.89
CA GLY A 155 -5.88 -17.00 8.87
C GLY A 155 -4.42 -16.58 8.73
N GLU A 156 -3.80 -17.03 7.65
CA GLU A 156 -2.38 -16.80 7.36
C GLU A 156 -2.15 -16.58 5.86
N TRP A 157 -1.40 -15.52 5.56
CA TRP A 157 -0.83 -15.31 4.25
C TRP A 157 0.39 -16.21 4.09
N THR A 158 0.30 -17.15 3.14
CA THR A 158 1.36 -18.13 2.86
C THR A 158 2.31 -17.64 1.77
N SER A 159 1.83 -16.74 0.90
CA SER A 159 2.64 -15.99 -0.05
C SER A 159 1.90 -14.74 -0.52
N GLY A 160 2.65 -13.85 -1.16
CA GLY A 160 2.13 -12.70 -1.87
C GLY A 160 3.15 -11.59 -1.93
N THR A 161 2.99 -10.68 -2.89
CA THR A 161 3.83 -9.48 -2.99
C THR A 161 2.91 -8.28 -3.16
N ILE A 162 3.21 -7.20 -2.45
CA ILE A 162 2.57 -5.90 -2.65
C ILE A 162 3.62 -4.89 -3.09
N LYS A 163 3.27 -4.11 -4.11
CA LYS A 163 4.06 -3.00 -4.63
C LYS A 163 3.28 -1.71 -4.50
N ILE A 164 3.93 -0.69 -3.97
CA ILE A 164 3.40 0.67 -3.86
C ILE A 164 4.18 1.57 -4.80
N PHE A 165 3.46 2.23 -5.69
CA PHE A 165 4.00 3.13 -6.68
C PHE A 165 3.90 4.57 -6.22
N PHE A 166 4.93 5.37 -6.49
CA PHE A 166 4.95 6.78 -6.09
C PHE A 166 5.70 7.67 -7.09
N ASN A 167 5.35 8.96 -7.08
CA ASN A 167 6.02 10.00 -7.85
C ASN A 167 7.24 10.50 -7.09
N LYS A 168 8.46 10.20 -7.58
CA LYS A 168 9.69 10.68 -6.95
C LYS A 168 9.73 12.21 -6.93
N ILE A 169 10.08 12.77 -5.77
CA ILE A 169 10.35 14.21 -5.67
C ILE A 169 11.75 14.46 -6.22
N PRO A 170 11.93 15.34 -7.22
CA PRO A 170 13.25 15.68 -7.71
C PRO A 170 14.11 16.22 -6.57
N ALA A 171 15.29 15.63 -6.36
CA ALA A 171 16.19 16.05 -5.30
C ALA A 171 16.42 17.57 -5.39
N PRO A 172 16.34 18.33 -4.26
CA PRO A 172 16.43 19.79 -4.26
C PRO A 172 17.67 20.35 -4.99
N GLY A 173 18.77 19.59 -5.04
CA GLY A 173 20.01 19.97 -5.72
C GLY A 173 19.99 19.93 -7.25
N SER A 174 19.05 19.21 -7.87
CA SER A 174 18.96 19.08 -9.33
C SER A 174 18.43 20.36 -10.01
N LEU A 175 17.53 21.08 -9.34
CA LEU A 175 17.01 22.37 -9.80
C LEU A 175 18.05 23.49 -9.68
N VAL A 176 18.87 23.46 -8.63
CA VAL A 176 19.91 24.46 -8.38
C VAL A 176 21.03 24.39 -9.42
N LEU A 177 21.43 23.18 -9.85
CA LEU A 177 22.45 23.00 -10.89
C LEU A 177 21.99 23.47 -12.28
N LEU A 178 20.71 23.28 -12.63
CA LEU A 178 20.15 23.85 -13.86
C LEU A 178 20.13 25.40 -13.82
N GLY A 179 19.78 25.98 -12.67
CA GLY A 179 19.75 27.43 -12.47
C GLY A 179 21.13 28.09 -12.58
N ILE A 180 22.18 27.44 -12.07
CA ILE A 180 23.56 27.97 -12.11
C ILE A 180 24.18 27.82 -13.51
N ALA A 181 23.87 26.74 -14.24
CA ALA A 181 24.28 26.58 -15.64
C ALA A 181 23.63 27.63 -16.56
N GLY A 182 22.38 28.04 -16.30
CA GLY A 182 21.70 29.09 -17.05
C GLY A 182 22.25 30.51 -16.80
N LEU A 183 22.66 30.81 -15.56
CA LEU A 183 23.18 32.13 -15.18
C LEU A 183 24.64 32.37 -15.59
N THR A 184 25.45 31.32 -15.72
CA THR A 184 26.84 31.43 -16.16
C THR A 184 26.99 31.66 -17.68
N GLY A 185 25.95 31.39 -18.47
CA GLY A 185 25.93 31.60 -19.93
C GLY A 185 25.61 33.03 -20.40
N LEU A 186 25.04 33.89 -19.54
CA LEU A 186 24.58 35.24 -19.93
C LEU A 186 25.64 36.35 -19.74
N GLY A 187 26.81 36.03 -19.17
CA GLY A 187 27.82 37.03 -18.79
C GLY A 187 28.78 37.52 -19.88
N ARG A 188 28.55 37.21 -21.18
CA ARG A 188 29.55 37.53 -22.22
C ARG A 188 28.98 38.07 -23.54
N ARG A 189 28.16 39.12 -23.48
CA ARG A 189 27.95 40.00 -24.66
C ARG A 189 28.34 41.45 -24.37
N ARG A 190 29.65 41.68 -24.58
CA ARG A 190 30.33 42.86 -25.15
C ARG A 190 29.82 44.25 -24.72
N ARG A 191 30.63 44.92 -23.90
CA ARG A 191 30.94 46.34 -24.07
C ARG A 191 31.65 46.53 -25.43
N ALA A 192 31.08 47.36 -26.29
CA ALA A 192 31.75 48.16 -27.32
C ALA A 192 30.86 49.37 -27.59
#